data_AF-A0A166AU33-F1
#
_entry.id   AF-A0A166AU33-F1
#
_cell.length_a   1.000
_cell.length_b   1.000
_cell.length_c   1.000
_cell.angle_alpha   90.00
_cell.angle_beta   90.00
_cell.angle_gamma   90.00
#
_symmetry.space_group_name_H-M   'P 1'
#
loop_
_entity.id
_entity.type
_entity.pdbx_description
1 polymer ?
#
loop_
_entity_poly.entity_id
_entity_poly.type
_entity_poly.pdbx_seq_one_letter_code
_entity_poly.pdbx_strand_id
1 'polypeptide(L)'
;MGYVLGSSTRLRLIPAARPERLRLALLLPPGDQRAPHDSGNPVSLAHLRFIIAAYRSVLVDYPDWEEKINAVVRKRGLKNRDMINVSKKGSGQAYESMLKMFFEEHMHEDEEIRYVLEGSGYFDLRQHNGPDEE
;
A
#
# COMPACT_ATOMS: atom_id res chain seq x y z
N MET A 1 -7.41 -21.04 -17.78
CA MET A 1 -6.65 -19.91 -18.37
C MET A 1 -7.10 -18.63 -17.67
N GLY A 2 -6.52 -18.12 -16.58
CA GLY A 2 -5.23 -18.36 -15.95
C GLY A 2 -4.22 -17.32 -16.40
N TYR A 3 -4.24 -16.11 -15.83
CA TYR A 3 -3.08 -15.23 -15.63
C TYR A 3 -3.34 -14.25 -14.47
N VAL A 4 -2.62 -14.45 -13.37
CA VAL A 4 -2.25 -13.45 -12.36
C VAL A 4 -0.93 -12.85 -12.84
N LEU A 5 -0.77 -11.54 -12.77
CA LEU A 5 0.51 -10.87 -12.99
C LEU A 5 0.69 -9.82 -11.90
N GLY A 6 1.77 -9.97 -11.14
CA GLY A 6 2.36 -8.89 -10.34
C GLY A 6 1.41 -8.29 -9.31
N SER A 7 1.26 -9.02 -8.21
CA SER A 7 1.17 -8.44 -6.87
C SER A 7 1.78 -7.05 -6.81
N SER A 8 1.00 -6.12 -6.26
CA SER A 8 1.40 -4.74 -6.21
C SER A 8 1.01 -3.80 -5.05
N THR A 9 1.13 -4.07 -3.75
CA THR A 9 1.39 -3.15 -2.61
C THR A 9 2.24 -1.90 -2.90
N ARG A 10 1.57 -0.78 -3.20
CA ARG A 10 2.01 0.52 -2.67
C ARG A 10 1.02 0.96 -1.62
N LEU A 11 1.57 1.41 -0.51
CA LEU A 11 0.79 1.98 0.57
C LEU A 11 0.26 3.38 0.20
N ARG A 12 -1.08 3.49 0.14
CA ARG A 12 -1.81 4.72 0.49
C ARG A 12 -1.93 4.72 2.01
N LEU A 13 -1.31 5.69 2.66
CA LEU A 13 -1.83 6.16 3.94
C LEU A 13 -3.09 7.00 3.65
N ILE A 14 -4.11 6.69 4.43
CA ILE A 14 -5.51 7.17 4.47
C ILE A 14 -5.69 8.61 3.94
N PRO A 15 -6.76 8.91 3.16
CA PRO A 15 -7.15 10.28 2.84
C PRO A 15 -7.79 10.93 4.08
N ALA A 16 -6.97 11.30 5.07
CA ALA A 16 -7.30 12.26 6.14
C ALA A 16 -6.09 12.49 7.06
N ALA A 17 -4.88 12.65 6.53
CA ALA A 17 -3.82 13.21 7.35
C ALA A 17 -2.81 13.94 6.47
N ARG A 18 -2.48 15.16 6.92
CA ARG A 18 -1.28 15.89 6.54
C ARG A 18 -0.06 14.94 6.56
N PRO A 19 1.01 15.21 5.79
CA PRO A 19 2.23 14.38 5.68
C PRO A 19 2.98 14.05 7.00
N GLU A 20 2.40 14.36 8.14
CA GLU A 20 2.94 14.33 9.50
C GLU A 20 2.58 13.03 10.27
N ARG A 21 1.95 12.03 9.61
CA ARG A 21 1.42 10.82 10.27
C ARG A 21 1.66 9.51 9.49
N LEU A 22 2.89 9.23 9.08
CA LEU A 22 3.28 7.83 8.83
C LEU A 22 3.79 7.24 10.16
N ARG A 23 3.44 6.01 10.53
CA ARG A 23 3.77 5.41 11.84
C ARG A 23 4.11 3.93 11.70
N LEU A 24 5.03 3.41 12.52
CA LEU A 24 5.58 2.05 12.43
C LEU A 24 4.81 1.08 13.32
N ALA A 25 4.45 -0.10 12.80
CA ALA A 25 4.03 -1.24 13.61
C ALA A 25 5.22 -2.20 13.77
N LEU A 26 5.92 -2.13 14.90
CA LEU A 26 6.95 -3.10 15.29
C LEU A 26 6.23 -4.35 15.83
N LEU A 27 5.99 -5.33 14.95
CA LEU A 27 5.21 -6.57 15.19
C LEU A 27 3.75 -6.30 15.59
N LEU A 28 2.82 -6.77 14.76
CA LEU A 28 1.40 -6.65 15.06
C LEU A 28 1.08 -7.38 16.37
N PRO A 29 0.53 -6.68 17.38
CA PRO A 29 0.14 -7.33 18.62
C PRO A 29 -0.98 -8.35 18.34
N PRO A 30 -1.11 -9.41 19.15
CA PRO A 30 -2.20 -10.37 19.00
C PRO A 30 -3.55 -9.65 19.06
N GLY A 31 -4.42 -9.89 18.07
CA GLY A 31 -5.71 -9.20 17.97
C GLY A 31 -6.25 -9.16 16.54
N ASP A 32 -7.24 -8.31 16.32
CA ASP A 32 -7.76 -8.06 14.97
C ASP A 32 -6.70 -7.33 14.13
N GLN A 33 -6.16 -8.02 13.12
CA GLN A 33 -5.19 -7.48 12.18
C GLN A 33 -5.63 -6.19 11.46
N ARG A 34 -6.93 -5.88 11.46
CA ARG A 34 -7.49 -4.68 10.80
C ARG A 34 -7.45 -3.45 11.71
N ALA A 35 -7.15 -3.61 13.00
CA ALA A 35 -7.02 -2.50 13.93
C ALA A 35 -5.81 -1.63 13.57
N PRO A 36 -5.76 -0.35 14.02
CA PRO A 36 -4.65 0.54 13.67
C PRO A 36 -3.27 0.15 14.22
N HIS A 37 -3.23 -0.64 15.29
CA HIS A 37 -1.98 -1.08 15.95
C HIS A 37 -0.95 0.04 16.16
N ASP A 38 -1.43 1.21 16.59
CA ASP A 38 -0.62 2.42 16.71
C ASP A 38 0.38 2.29 17.88
N SER A 39 1.67 2.19 17.54
CA SER A 39 2.77 2.14 18.51
C SER A 39 3.07 3.49 19.18
N GLY A 40 2.52 4.59 18.66
CA GLY A 40 2.88 5.95 19.05
C GLY A 40 4.20 6.46 18.43
N ASN A 41 4.95 5.61 17.73
CA ASN A 41 6.23 5.97 17.12
C ASN A 41 6.05 6.32 15.62
N PRO A 42 6.19 7.61 15.24
CA PRO A 42 6.07 8.00 13.85
C PRO A 42 7.28 7.55 13.01
N VAL A 43 7.03 7.30 11.73
CA VAL A 43 8.04 7.02 10.70
C VAL A 43 8.18 8.25 9.82
N SER A 44 9.40 8.73 9.62
CA SER A 44 9.64 9.85 8.72
C SER A 44 9.42 9.43 7.26
N LEU A 45 9.03 10.40 6.42
CA LEU A 45 8.99 10.17 4.97
C LEU A 45 10.37 9.78 4.40
N ALA A 46 11.46 10.23 5.03
CA ALA A 46 12.82 9.89 4.64
C ALA A 46 13.12 8.41 4.89
N HIS A 47 12.81 7.92 6.09
CA HIS A 47 12.92 6.50 6.43
C HIS A 47 12.02 5.63 5.56
N LEU A 48 10.77 6.04 5.32
CA LEU A 48 9.90 5.29 4.42
C LEU A 48 10.51 5.17 3.02
N ARG A 49 11.05 6.26 2.46
CA ARG A 49 11.72 6.26 1.14
C ARG A 49 13.01 5.45 1.10
N PHE A 50 13.62 5.14 2.24
CA PHE A 50 14.74 4.22 2.32
C PHE A 50 14.28 2.76 2.18
N ILE A 51 13.10 2.44 2.71
CA ILE A 51 12.51 1.09 2.67
C ILE A 51 11.79 0.84 1.34
N ILE A 52 11.10 1.84 0.77
CA ILE A 52 10.25 1.67 -0.42
C ILE A 52 10.84 2.31 -1.68
N ALA A 53 10.53 1.72 -2.84
CA ALA A 53 10.99 2.23 -4.13
C ALA A 53 10.44 3.63 -4.49
N ALA A 54 9.19 3.96 -4.12
CA ALA A 54 8.59 5.27 -4.42
C ALA A 54 7.34 5.58 -3.59
N TYR A 55 7.16 6.87 -3.26
CA TYR A 55 5.93 7.45 -2.72
C TYR A 55 5.46 8.64 -3.56
N ARG A 56 4.16 8.70 -3.89
CA ARG A 56 3.53 9.84 -4.56
C ARG A 56 2.08 9.98 -4.12
N SER A 57 1.65 11.22 -3.84
CA SER A 57 0.26 11.56 -3.58
C SER A 57 -0.38 12.15 -4.83
N VAL A 58 -1.45 11.51 -5.30
CA VAL A 58 -2.37 12.03 -6.34
C VAL A 58 -3.78 11.82 -5.81
N LEU A 59 -4.49 12.91 -5.53
CA LEU A 59 -5.87 12.83 -5.04
C LEU A 59 -6.82 12.53 -6.20
N VAL A 60 -7.72 11.58 -5.98
CA VAL A 60 -8.71 11.11 -6.98
C VAL A 60 -9.73 12.20 -7.30
N ASP A 61 -9.97 13.13 -6.38
CA ASP A 61 -10.92 14.23 -6.56
C ASP A 61 -10.42 15.29 -7.57
N TYR A 62 -9.15 15.23 -7.97
CA TYR A 62 -8.63 16.13 -9.00
C TYR A 62 -9.00 15.63 -10.39
N PRO A 63 -9.53 16.50 -11.28
CA PRO A 63 -10.04 16.08 -12.58
C PRO A 63 -8.98 15.44 -13.50
N ASP A 64 -7.70 15.67 -13.24
CA ASP A 64 -6.56 15.17 -14.01
C ASP A 64 -5.81 14.01 -13.32
N TRP A 65 -6.39 13.40 -12.28
CA TRP A 65 -5.74 12.34 -11.51
C TRP A 65 -5.33 11.15 -12.39
N GLU A 66 -6.21 10.73 -13.31
CA GLU A 66 -5.95 9.60 -14.20
C GLU A 66 -4.74 9.88 -15.09
N GLU A 67 -4.66 11.07 -15.66
CA GLU A 67 -3.57 11.43 -16.55
C GLU A 67 -2.24 11.55 -15.80
N LYS A 68 -2.26 12.04 -14.56
CA LYS A 68 -1.10 12.02 -13.66
C LYS A 68 -0.61 10.60 -13.39
N ILE A 69 -1.50 9.63 -13.22
CA ILE A 69 -1.15 8.21 -13.05
C ILE A 69 -0.63 7.62 -14.37
N ASN A 70 -1.30 7.88 -15.49
CA ASN A 70 -0.89 7.41 -16.81
C ASN A 70 0.51 7.94 -17.19
N ALA A 71 0.83 9.18 -16.84
CA ALA A 71 2.16 9.74 -17.03
C ALA A 71 3.25 8.97 -16.24
N VAL A 72 2.95 8.53 -15.01
CA VAL A 72 3.86 7.68 -14.22
C VAL A 72 4.02 6.30 -14.87
N VAL A 73 2.91 5.69 -15.29
CA VAL A 73 2.89 4.39 -15.99
C VAL A 73 3.77 4.44 -17.23
N ARG A 74 3.58 5.45 -18.10
CA ARG A 74 4.41 5.64 -19.31
C ARG A 74 5.87 5.87 -18.99
N LYS A 75 6.18 6.75 -18.03
CA LYS A 75 7.57 7.08 -17.65
C LYS A 75 8.32 5.87 -17.10
N ARG A 76 7.64 4.98 -16.38
CA ARG A 76 8.24 3.78 -15.76
C ARG A 76 8.11 2.52 -16.61
N GLY A 77 7.42 2.58 -17.75
CA GLY A 77 7.20 1.43 -18.62
C GLY A 77 6.36 0.32 -17.99
N LEU A 78 5.41 0.66 -17.12
CA LEU A 78 4.54 -0.32 -16.46
C LEU A 78 3.53 -0.85 -17.49
N LYS A 79 3.59 -2.14 -17.80
CA LYS A 79 2.82 -2.73 -18.90
C LYS A 79 1.45 -3.28 -18.50
N ASN A 80 1.31 -3.65 -17.23
CA ASN A 80 0.12 -4.32 -16.70
C ASN A 80 -0.59 -3.42 -15.68
N ARG A 81 -1.93 -3.45 -15.70
CA ARG A 81 -2.79 -2.74 -14.75
C ARG A 81 -4.06 -3.53 -14.51
N ASP A 82 -4.41 -3.70 -13.25
CA ASP A 82 -5.67 -4.26 -12.79
C ASP A 82 -6.38 -3.28 -11.84
N MET A 83 -7.66 -3.55 -11.59
CA MET A 83 -8.44 -2.85 -10.58
C MET A 83 -9.18 -3.90 -9.76
N ILE A 84 -8.98 -3.87 -8.45
CA ILE A 84 -9.63 -4.78 -7.52
C ILE A 84 -10.51 -3.99 -6.55
N ASN A 85 -11.66 -4.56 -6.20
CA ASN A 85 -12.52 -4.07 -5.12
C ASN A 85 -12.50 -5.09 -3.98
N VAL A 86 -11.75 -4.76 -2.93
CA VAL A 86 -11.62 -5.61 -1.74
C VAL A 86 -12.66 -5.18 -0.71
N SER A 87 -13.89 -5.66 -0.90
CA SER A 87 -15.00 -5.46 0.04
C SER A 87 -15.85 -6.72 0.10
N LYS A 88 -16.58 -6.93 1.21
CA LYS A 88 -17.49 -8.08 1.34
C LYS A 88 -18.47 -8.19 0.16
N LYS A 89 -18.95 -7.05 -0.34
CA LYS A 89 -19.84 -6.98 -1.50
C LYS A 89 -19.08 -7.21 -2.82
N GLY A 90 -17.93 -6.57 -3.01
CA GLY A 90 -17.16 -6.64 -4.26
C GLY A 90 -16.49 -7.99 -4.49
N SER A 91 -15.95 -8.60 -3.43
CA SER A 91 -15.20 -9.87 -3.49
C SER A 91 -16.04 -11.10 -3.15
N GLY A 92 -17.23 -10.91 -2.56
CA GLY A 92 -18.16 -11.99 -2.24
C GLY A 92 -17.52 -13.11 -1.43
N GLN A 93 -17.62 -14.34 -1.94
CA GLN A 93 -17.07 -15.54 -1.28
C GLN A 93 -15.53 -15.54 -1.19
N ALA A 94 -14.84 -14.82 -2.08
CA ALA A 94 -13.38 -14.74 -2.08
C ALA A 94 -12.82 -13.70 -1.08
N TYR A 95 -13.68 -12.94 -0.42
CA TYR A 95 -13.25 -11.85 0.45
C TYR A 95 -12.29 -12.30 1.57
N GLU A 96 -12.67 -13.33 2.33
CA GLU A 96 -11.86 -13.78 3.47
C GLU A 96 -10.56 -14.47 3.02
N SER A 97 -10.56 -15.20 1.91
CA SER A 97 -9.33 -15.80 1.37
C SER A 97 -8.38 -14.75 0.82
N MET A 98 -8.89 -13.71 0.14
CA MET A 98 -8.08 -12.57 -0.31
C MET A 98 -7.44 -11.85 0.87
N LEU A 99 -8.20 -11.56 1.93
CA LEU A 99 -7.65 -10.91 3.12
C LEU A 99 -6.56 -11.74 3.79
N LYS A 100 -6.74 -13.07 3.86
CA LYS A 100 -5.71 -13.95 4.40
C LYS A 100 -4.44 -13.91 3.56
N MET A 101 -4.55 -14.06 2.23
CA MET A 101 -3.39 -14.02 1.33
C MET A 101 -2.66 -12.66 1.36
N PHE A 102 -3.39 -11.55 1.44
CA PHE A 102 -2.78 -10.22 1.51
C PHE A 102 -2.10 -9.94 2.86
N PHE A 103 -2.58 -10.58 3.92
CA PHE A 103 -2.05 -10.37 5.27
C PHE A 103 -0.88 -11.29 5.62
N GLU A 104 -0.86 -12.51 5.07
CA GLU A 104 0.29 -13.40 5.20
C GLU A 104 1.55 -12.69 4.68
N GLU A 105 2.61 -12.67 5.48
CA GLU A 105 3.87 -12.05 5.09
C GLU A 105 4.42 -12.73 3.83
N HIS A 106 4.72 -11.93 2.81
CA HIS A 106 5.19 -12.43 1.52
C HIS A 106 6.10 -11.41 0.84
N MET A 107 6.85 -11.89 -0.15
CA MET A 107 7.74 -11.08 -1.00
C MET A 107 7.42 -11.34 -2.46
N HIS A 108 7.71 -10.35 -3.30
CA HIS A 108 7.56 -10.46 -4.75
C HIS A 108 8.89 -10.18 -5.42
N GLU A 109 9.16 -10.88 -6.51
CA GLU A 109 10.35 -10.65 -7.34
C GLU A 109 10.25 -9.33 -8.10
N ASP A 110 9.01 -8.94 -8.45
CA ASP A 110 8.68 -7.69 -9.13
C ASP A 110 8.19 -6.62 -8.14
N GLU A 111 8.21 -5.36 -8.60
CA GLU A 111 7.72 -4.24 -7.79
C GLU A 111 6.24 -4.33 -7.48
N GLU A 112 5.92 -4.05 -6.22
CA GLU A 112 4.56 -3.81 -5.80
C GLU A 112 4.13 -2.30 -5.93
N ILE A 113 3.10 -2.03 -6.74
CA ILE A 113 2.50 -0.75 -7.18
C ILE A 113 0.95 -0.63 -7.05
N ARG A 114 0.39 -0.11 -5.94
CA ARG A 114 -1.06 0.16 -5.81
C ARG A 114 -1.34 1.65 -5.92
N TYR A 115 -2.50 1.95 -6.49
CA TYR A 115 -3.11 3.27 -6.39
C TYR A 115 -4.53 3.07 -5.87
N VAL A 116 -4.82 3.59 -4.67
CA VAL A 116 -6.10 3.33 -4.02
C VAL A 116 -7.06 4.45 -4.38
N LEU A 117 -8.12 4.06 -5.09
CA LEU A 117 -9.17 4.96 -5.59
C LEU A 117 -10.14 5.35 -4.47
N GLU A 118 -10.62 4.35 -3.74
CA GLU A 118 -11.63 4.51 -2.69
C GLU A 118 -11.23 3.70 -1.44
N GLY A 119 -11.73 4.13 -0.28
CA GLY A 119 -11.43 3.48 1.00
C GLY A 119 -9.98 3.64 1.46
N SER A 120 -9.55 2.72 2.32
CA SER A 120 -8.24 2.73 2.96
C SER A 120 -7.81 1.33 3.40
N GLY A 121 -6.52 1.17 3.67
CA GLY A 121 -5.94 -0.05 4.24
C GLY A 121 -4.55 0.23 4.81
N TYR A 122 -3.96 -0.82 5.38
CA TYR A 122 -2.59 -0.82 5.88
C TYR A 122 -1.73 -1.74 5.01
N PHE A 123 -0.44 -1.47 4.97
CA PHE A 123 0.60 -2.33 4.42
C PHE A 123 1.75 -2.24 5.39
N ASP A 124 2.05 -3.38 5.99
CA ASP A 124 3.07 -3.49 6.99
C ASP A 124 4.37 -3.86 6.28
N LEU A 125 5.43 -3.11 6.57
CA LEU A 125 6.74 -3.30 5.96
C LEU A 125 7.73 -3.65 7.06
N ARG A 126 8.64 -4.58 6.78
CA ARG A 126 9.76 -4.85 7.68
C ARG A 126 10.68 -3.64 7.70
N GLN A 127 11.02 -3.21 8.91
CA GLN A 127 12.01 -2.18 9.11
C GLN A 127 13.39 -2.68 8.68
N HIS A 128 14.18 -1.80 8.06
CA HIS A 128 15.61 -1.96 7.86
C HIS A 128 16.30 -0.79 8.55
N ASN A 129 17.51 -0.99 9.10
CA ASN A 129 18.24 0.08 9.80
C ASN A 129 18.33 1.31 8.89
N GLY A 130 17.56 2.35 9.25
CA GLY A 130 17.33 3.52 8.42
C GLY A 130 18.11 4.73 8.93
N PRO A 131 18.07 5.86 8.21
CA PRO A 131 18.84 7.06 8.57
C PRO A 131 18.41 7.75 9.87
N ASP A 132 17.30 7.32 10.47
CA ASP A 132 16.79 7.84 11.75
C ASP A 132 17.29 7.04 12.97
N GLU A 133 18.03 5.95 12.73
CA GLU A 133 18.67 5.12 13.77
C GLU A 133 20.17 5.40 13.75
N GLU A 134 20.62 6.27 14.65
CA GLU A 134 22.04 6.48 15.03
C GLU A 134 22.40 5.61 16.24
#